data_AF-L0HI64-F1
#
_entry.id   AF-L0HI64-F1
#
_cell.length_a   1.000
_cell.length_b   1.000
_cell.length_c   1.000
_cell.angle_alpha   90.00
_cell.angle_beta   90.00
_cell.angle_gamma   90.00
#
_symmetry.space_group_name_H-M   'P 1'
#
loop_
_entity.id
_entity.type
_entity.pdbx_description
1 polymer ?
#
loop_
_entity_poly.entity_id
_entity_poly.type
_entity_poly.pdbx_seq_one_letter_code
_entity_poly.pdbx_strand_id
1 'polypeptide(L)'
;MKKFFFFLTKITICVVIIIVVFIAGSDWYIHVNQPGYYQSQYSINIRNLSYYSTDGFITDIIVPIPQLNHEDVFFDESMQGQTFGNWKSVLVATDDGKMLALQSTGNNLSDISASFVTDYRRIGTTRWEINDLSLIPVIEQPDNNGMSQFSHSTTIVYIPRKFSSIHEENSPPITVDIEYIVFGDRTGSDYIDDYQLQGTIVIPEDYSGKIPLAVHAYSRAPIPRDGNITWLRINPESP
;
A
#
# COMPACT_ATOMS: atom_id res chain seq x y z
N MET A 1 -26.97 -7.34 -66.36
CA MET A 1 -26.45 -8.35 -65.41
C MET A 1 -25.00 -8.10 -64.98
N LYS A 2 -24.00 -8.01 -65.89
CA LYS A 2 -22.58 -7.81 -65.51
C LYS A 2 -22.32 -6.60 -64.59
N LYS A 3 -22.91 -5.43 -64.90
CA LYS A 3 -22.76 -4.20 -64.08
C LYS A 3 -23.31 -4.31 -62.66
N PHE A 4 -24.36 -5.10 -62.46
CA PHE A 4 -24.96 -5.38 -61.15
C PHE A 4 -24.06 -6.30 -60.32
N PHE A 5 -23.46 -7.30 -60.95
CA PHE A 5 -22.50 -8.21 -60.31
C PHE A 5 -21.26 -7.46 -59.81
N PHE A 6 -20.68 -6.57 -60.64
CA PHE A 6 -19.55 -5.72 -60.23
C PHE A 6 -19.89 -4.77 -59.08
N PHE A 7 -21.14 -4.31 -58.98
CA PHE A 7 -21.59 -3.44 -57.90
C PHE A 7 -21.71 -4.21 -56.57
N LEU A 8 -22.31 -5.41 -56.59
CA LEU A 8 -22.37 -6.28 -55.42
C LEU A 8 -20.97 -6.69 -54.92
N THR A 9 -20.06 -7.07 -55.81
CA THR A 9 -18.69 -7.45 -55.41
C THR A 9 -17.95 -6.32 -54.70
N LYS A 10 -18.11 -5.07 -55.16
CA LYS A 10 -17.50 -3.90 -54.50
C LYS A 10 -18.09 -3.65 -53.11
N ILE A 11 -19.41 -3.77 -52.96
CA ILE A 11 -20.07 -3.64 -51.66
C ILE A 11 -19.56 -4.70 -50.69
N THR A 12 -19.48 -5.96 -51.13
CA THR A 12 -18.97 -7.05 -50.29
C THR A 12 -17.53 -6.78 -49.83
N ILE A 13 -16.66 -6.30 -50.71
CA ILE A 13 -15.28 -5.94 -50.36
C ILE A 13 -15.26 -4.79 -49.33
N CYS A 14 -16.06 -3.73 -49.52
CA CYS A 14 -16.14 -2.64 -48.56
C CYS A 14 -16.63 -3.10 -47.18
N VAL A 15 -17.63 -3.97 -47.12
CA VAL A 15 -18.14 -4.53 -45.86
C VAL A 15 -17.07 -5.37 -45.15
N VAL A 16 -16.34 -6.21 -45.89
CA VAL A 16 -15.23 -7.00 -45.33
C VAL A 16 -14.12 -6.11 -44.78
N ILE A 17 -13.75 -5.04 -45.49
CA ILE A 17 -12.73 -4.08 -45.01
C ILE A 17 -13.18 -3.39 -43.72
N ILE A 18 -14.44 -2.94 -43.66
CA ILE A 18 -14.99 -2.31 -42.44
C ILE A 18 -14.95 -3.28 -41.27
N ILE A 19 -15.33 -4.55 -41.47
CA ILE A 19 -15.28 -5.57 -40.43
C ILE A 19 -13.85 -5.82 -39.95
N VAL A 20 -12.88 -5.92 -40.87
CA VAL A 20 -11.46 -6.12 -40.51
C VAL A 20 -10.92 -4.93 -39.73
N VAL A 21 -11.24 -3.70 -40.11
CA VAL A 21 -10.83 -2.49 -39.38
C VAL A 21 -11.49 -2.45 -38.00
N PHE A 22 -12.77 -2.84 -37.89
CA PHE A 22 -13.46 -2.88 -36.61
C PHE A 22 -12.87 -3.92 -35.66
N ILE A 23 -12.54 -5.12 -36.17
CA ILE A 23 -11.92 -6.19 -35.38
C ILE A 23 -10.51 -5.77 -34.94
N ALA A 24 -9.67 -5.30 -35.87
CA ALA A 24 -8.30 -4.86 -35.55
C ALA A 24 -8.28 -3.64 -34.61
N GLY A 25 -9.20 -2.70 -34.81
CA GLY A 25 -9.37 -1.54 -33.94
C GLY A 25 -9.89 -1.92 -32.55
N SER A 26 -10.78 -2.92 -32.47
CA SER A 26 -11.29 -3.42 -31.18
C SER A 26 -10.21 -4.13 -30.37
N ASP A 27 -9.34 -4.91 -31.00
CA ASP A 27 -8.23 -5.57 -30.33
C ASP A 27 -7.22 -4.56 -29.76
N TRP A 28 -6.88 -3.52 -30.53
CA TRP A 28 -6.06 -2.41 -30.05
C TRP A 28 -6.72 -1.68 -28.88
N TYR A 29 -8.01 -1.35 -28.98
CA TYR A 29 -8.73 -0.66 -27.92
C TYR A 29 -8.84 -1.48 -26.64
N ILE A 30 -8.97 -2.81 -26.76
CA ILE A 30 -9.02 -3.73 -25.63
C ILE A 30 -7.64 -3.87 -24.99
N HIS A 31 -6.56 -3.99 -25.76
CA HIS A 31 -5.21 -4.18 -25.21
C HIS A 31 -4.63 -2.90 -24.59
N VAL A 32 -4.93 -1.71 -25.14
CA VAL A 32 -4.44 -0.44 -24.62
C VAL A 32 -5.18 0.00 -23.35
N ASN A 33 -6.43 -0.43 -23.18
CA ASN A 33 -7.27 -0.05 -22.02
C ASN A 33 -7.50 -1.20 -21.04
N GLN A 34 -6.70 -2.27 -21.08
CA GLN A 34 -6.71 -3.25 -20.02
C GLN A 34 -6.09 -2.61 -18.77
N PRO A 35 -6.83 -2.48 -17.66
CA PRO A 35 -6.21 -2.09 -16.39
C PRO A 35 -5.28 -3.21 -15.93
N GLY A 36 -4.13 -2.81 -15.39
CA GLY A 36 -3.18 -3.74 -14.81
C GLY A 36 -3.77 -4.47 -13.60
N TYR A 37 -3.39 -5.73 -13.45
CA TYR A 37 -3.57 -6.45 -12.20
C TYR A 37 -2.35 -6.20 -11.33
N TYR A 38 -2.55 -6.11 -10.02
CA TYR A 38 -1.43 -6.00 -9.10
C TYR A 38 -1.71 -6.81 -7.85
N GLN A 39 -0.64 -7.37 -7.29
CA GLN A 39 -0.66 -8.02 -5.99
C GLN A 39 -0.08 -7.03 -4.99
N SER A 40 -0.66 -6.91 -3.80
CA SER A 40 -0.06 -6.08 -2.75
C SER A 40 0.10 -6.86 -1.45
N GLN A 41 1.16 -6.53 -0.73
CA GLN A 41 1.45 -7.05 0.59
C GLN A 41 1.64 -5.88 1.55
N TYR A 42 0.98 -5.96 2.70
CA TYR A 42 1.13 -5.01 3.78
C TYR A 42 1.56 -5.76 5.04
N SER A 43 2.68 -5.36 5.63
CA SER A 43 3.29 -6.04 6.77
C SER A 43 3.59 -5.04 7.87
N ILE A 44 3.20 -5.40 9.10
CA ILE A 44 3.43 -4.63 10.31
C ILE A 44 4.17 -5.53 11.28
N ASN A 45 5.36 -5.12 11.68
CA ASN A 45 6.17 -5.81 12.67
C ASN A 45 6.36 -4.91 13.88
N ILE A 46 5.94 -5.36 15.05
CA ILE A 46 6.11 -4.61 16.30
C ILE A 46 6.91 -5.48 17.27
N ARG A 47 8.12 -5.01 17.57
CA ARG A 47 9.13 -5.75 18.31
C ARG A 47 9.30 -5.21 19.72
N ASN A 48 9.78 -6.06 20.61
CA ASN A 48 10.06 -5.76 22.02
C ASN A 48 8.82 -5.44 22.87
N LEU A 49 7.61 -5.69 22.38
CA LEU A 49 6.38 -5.50 23.16
C LEU A 49 6.34 -6.42 24.38
N SER A 50 6.93 -7.60 24.27
CA SER A 50 7.02 -8.59 25.35
C SER A 50 7.73 -8.12 26.63
N TYR A 51 8.50 -7.03 26.57
CA TYR A 51 9.14 -6.43 27.75
C TYR A 51 8.25 -5.42 28.49
N TYR A 52 7.05 -5.16 27.98
CA TYR A 52 6.15 -4.13 28.48
C TYR A 52 4.78 -4.69 28.87
N SER A 53 4.10 -3.95 29.74
CA SER A 53 2.75 -4.23 30.21
C SER A 53 1.89 -2.97 30.16
N THR A 54 0.58 -3.16 30.09
CA THR A 54 -0.44 -2.12 30.14
C THR A 54 -1.27 -2.20 31.41
N ASP A 55 -0.62 -2.52 32.53
CA ASP A 55 -1.22 -2.65 33.88
C ASP A 55 -2.44 -3.57 33.92
N GLY A 56 -2.43 -4.63 33.10
CA GLY A 56 -3.51 -5.63 33.04
C GLY A 56 -4.72 -5.22 32.21
N PHE A 57 -4.62 -4.16 31.40
CA PHE A 57 -5.67 -3.73 30.48
C PHE A 57 -5.37 -4.13 29.04
N ILE A 58 -6.43 -4.40 28.28
CA ILE A 58 -6.36 -4.50 26.82
C ILE A 58 -5.84 -3.18 26.25
N THR A 59 -4.99 -3.26 25.24
CA THR A 59 -4.40 -2.11 24.56
C THR A 59 -4.46 -2.26 23.06
N ASP A 60 -4.46 -1.12 22.37
CA ASP A 60 -4.43 -1.08 20.92
C ASP A 60 -3.15 -0.37 20.47
N ILE A 61 -2.63 -0.76 19.30
CA ILE A 61 -1.67 0.03 18.52
C ILE A 61 -2.32 0.29 17.17
N ILE A 62 -2.55 1.56 16.84
CA ILE A 62 -3.29 1.93 15.63
C ILE A 62 -2.30 2.42 14.59
N VAL A 63 -2.25 1.70 13.48
CA VAL A 63 -1.31 1.92 12.38
C VAL A 63 -2.07 2.40 11.13
N PRO A 64 -1.38 3.11 10.21
CA PRO A 64 -1.99 3.54 8.97
C PRO A 64 -2.44 2.35 8.10
N ILE A 65 -3.26 2.62 7.11
CA ILE A 65 -3.65 1.64 6.10
C ILE A 65 -3.18 2.09 4.71
N PRO A 66 -2.80 1.16 3.82
CA PRO A 66 -2.45 1.51 2.45
C PRO A 66 -3.64 1.99 1.63
N GLN A 67 -3.44 3.09 0.92
CA GLN A 67 -4.39 3.66 -0.03
C GLN A 67 -3.67 3.99 -1.33
N LEU A 68 -4.28 3.64 -2.47
CA LEU A 68 -3.77 3.97 -3.79
C LEU A 68 -4.81 4.81 -4.53
N ASN A 69 -4.41 5.99 -5.03
CA ASN A 69 -5.31 6.91 -5.74
C ASN A 69 -6.62 7.19 -4.99
N HIS A 70 -6.54 7.38 -3.66
CA HIS A 70 -7.69 7.58 -2.78
C HIS A 70 -8.65 6.37 -2.64
N GLU A 71 -8.26 5.19 -3.12
CA GLU A 71 -9.00 3.94 -2.96
C GLU A 71 -8.30 2.98 -1.99
N ASP A 72 -9.08 2.35 -1.11
CA ASP A 72 -8.57 1.35 -0.18
C ASP A 72 -8.03 0.14 -0.94
N VAL A 73 -6.75 -0.19 -0.70
CA VAL A 73 -6.05 -1.29 -1.38
C VAL A 73 -6.60 -2.64 -0.93
N PHE A 74 -6.90 -2.75 0.37
CA PHE A 74 -7.40 -3.96 1.00
C PHE A 74 -8.90 -3.83 1.30
N PHE A 75 -9.63 -4.93 1.13
CA PHE A 75 -11.04 -4.98 1.56
C PHE A 75 -11.13 -5.05 3.07
N ASP A 76 -12.20 -4.48 3.64
CA ASP A 76 -12.40 -4.44 5.09
C ASP A 76 -12.41 -5.85 5.68
N GLU A 77 -13.04 -6.80 4.98
CA GLU A 77 -13.13 -8.20 5.39
C GLU A 77 -11.76 -8.90 5.39
N SER A 78 -10.81 -8.42 4.58
CA SER A 78 -9.45 -8.97 4.52
C SER A 78 -8.58 -8.49 5.69
N MET A 79 -8.87 -7.30 6.23
CA MET A 79 -8.11 -6.71 7.35
C MET A 79 -8.80 -6.87 8.70
N GLN A 80 -10.13 -6.94 8.75
CA GLN A 80 -10.91 -6.99 9.97
C GLN A 80 -10.90 -8.38 10.61
N GLY A 81 -10.62 -8.44 11.90
CA GLY A 81 -10.78 -9.65 12.71
C GLY A 81 -9.71 -10.72 12.50
N GLN A 82 -8.67 -10.45 11.71
CA GLN A 82 -7.49 -11.33 11.60
C GLN A 82 -6.75 -11.39 12.93
N THR A 83 -6.27 -12.58 13.29
CA THR A 83 -5.58 -12.82 14.56
C THR A 83 -4.10 -13.10 14.31
N PHE A 84 -3.23 -12.42 15.06
CA PHE A 84 -1.77 -12.53 14.98
C PHE A 84 -1.22 -12.77 16.38
N GLY A 85 -1.13 -14.04 16.78
CA GLY A 85 -0.79 -14.39 18.17
C GLY A 85 -1.85 -13.87 19.15
N ASN A 86 -1.44 -13.07 20.13
CA ASN A 86 -2.34 -12.47 21.14
C ASN A 86 -2.92 -11.12 20.68
N TRP A 87 -3.03 -10.90 19.38
CA TRP A 87 -3.52 -9.65 18.81
C TRP A 87 -4.61 -9.91 17.78
N LYS A 88 -5.58 -9.01 17.74
CA LYS A 88 -6.66 -9.01 16.77
C LYS A 88 -6.67 -7.68 16.03
N SER A 89 -6.79 -7.75 14.72
CA SER A 89 -6.93 -6.57 13.86
C SER A 89 -8.38 -6.08 13.85
N VAL A 90 -8.56 -4.76 13.93
CA VAL A 90 -9.84 -4.07 13.91
C VAL A 90 -9.68 -2.76 13.14
N LEU A 91 -10.50 -2.53 12.13
CA LEU A 91 -10.59 -1.25 11.45
C LEU A 91 -11.31 -0.27 12.36
N VAL A 92 -10.69 0.90 12.55
CA VAL A 92 -11.18 1.95 13.43
C VAL A 92 -11.24 3.27 12.69
N ALA A 93 -12.26 4.07 12.99
CA ALA A 93 -12.31 5.46 12.57
C ALA A 93 -11.60 6.32 13.62
N THR A 94 -10.59 7.06 13.20
CA THR A 94 -9.91 8.09 14.00
C THR A 94 -10.29 9.48 13.49
N ASP A 95 -9.94 10.52 14.23
CA ASP A 95 -10.15 11.91 13.79
C ASP A 95 -9.42 12.23 12.47
N ASP A 96 -8.39 11.47 12.13
CA ASP A 96 -7.53 11.69 10.98
C ASP A 96 -7.87 10.73 9.82
N GLY A 97 -8.78 9.78 10.04
CA GLY A 97 -9.27 8.87 9.02
C GLY A 97 -9.38 7.42 9.49
N LYS A 98 -9.69 6.54 8.54
CA LYS A 98 -9.78 5.09 8.76
C LYS A 98 -8.37 4.50 8.93
N MET A 99 -8.19 3.69 9.96
CA MET A 99 -6.91 3.09 10.32
C MET A 99 -7.10 1.66 10.83
N LEU A 100 -5.99 0.94 11.02
CA LEU A 100 -6.00 -0.43 11.53
C LEU A 100 -5.51 -0.46 12.98
N ALA A 101 -6.37 -0.81 13.91
CA ALA A 101 -6.00 -1.12 15.29
C ALA A 101 -5.56 -2.59 15.41
N LEU A 102 -4.40 -2.81 16.00
CA LEU A 102 -3.95 -4.10 16.51
C LEU A 102 -4.27 -4.13 18.00
N GLN A 103 -5.38 -4.79 18.35
CA GLN A 103 -5.91 -4.88 19.70
C GLN A 103 -5.39 -6.13 20.41
N SER A 104 -4.85 -5.96 21.62
CA SER A 104 -4.41 -7.10 22.43
C SER A 104 -5.62 -7.91 22.88
N THR A 105 -5.53 -9.23 22.82
CA THR A 105 -6.60 -10.15 23.28
C THR A 105 -6.40 -10.60 24.73
N GLY A 106 -5.31 -10.18 25.36
CA GLY A 106 -4.98 -10.48 26.74
C GLY A 106 -4.05 -9.43 27.37
N ASN A 107 -3.69 -9.69 28.62
CA ASN A 107 -2.95 -8.75 29.46
C ASN A 107 -1.43 -8.79 29.24
N ASN A 108 -0.93 -9.88 28.66
CA ASN A 108 0.49 -10.03 28.35
C ASN A 108 0.71 -9.62 26.89
N LEU A 109 1.51 -8.59 26.69
CA LEU A 109 1.88 -8.14 25.35
C LEU A 109 2.83 -9.15 24.72
N SER A 110 2.59 -9.50 23.46
CA SER A 110 3.53 -10.24 22.62
C SER A 110 3.97 -9.37 21.46
N ASP A 111 5.12 -9.67 20.88
CA ASP A 111 5.51 -9.06 19.62
C ASP A 111 4.47 -9.38 18.54
N ILE A 112 4.34 -8.49 17.56
CA ILE A 112 3.35 -8.58 16.48
C ILE A 112 4.08 -8.79 15.17
N SER A 113 3.63 -9.76 14.38
CA SER A 113 4.01 -9.92 12.99
C SER A 113 2.73 -10.12 12.17
N ALA A 114 2.14 -9.02 11.74
CA ALA A 114 0.94 -9.02 10.93
C ALA A 114 1.30 -8.87 9.45
N SER A 115 0.67 -9.66 8.59
CA SER A 115 0.81 -9.54 7.14
C SER A 115 -0.53 -9.75 6.47
N PHE A 116 -0.86 -8.86 5.54
CA PHE A 116 -2.05 -8.88 4.72
C PHE A 116 -1.62 -8.94 3.26
N VAL A 117 -2.28 -9.80 2.49
CA VAL A 117 -2.01 -9.95 1.05
C VAL A 117 -3.33 -9.80 0.33
N THR A 118 -3.32 -9.03 -0.75
CA THR A 118 -4.42 -8.99 -1.70
C THR A 118 -4.03 -9.76 -2.95
N ASP A 119 -4.94 -10.56 -3.47
CA ASP A 119 -4.80 -11.20 -4.78
C ASP A 119 -4.85 -10.15 -5.89
N TYR A 120 -4.46 -10.55 -7.11
CA TYR A 120 -4.47 -9.72 -8.32
C TYR A 120 -5.74 -8.88 -8.46
N ARG A 121 -5.65 -7.60 -8.12
CA ARG A 121 -6.79 -6.68 -8.12
C ARG A 121 -6.73 -5.75 -9.32
N ARG A 122 -7.91 -5.50 -9.88
CA ARG A 122 -8.16 -4.52 -10.94
C ARG A 122 -8.48 -3.18 -10.27
N ILE A 123 -7.49 -2.32 -10.02
CA ILE A 123 -7.79 -0.91 -9.72
C ILE A 123 -7.87 -0.17 -11.05
N GLY A 124 -8.97 0.55 -11.22
CA GLY A 124 -9.28 1.22 -12.47
C GLY A 124 -8.60 2.58 -12.56
N THR A 125 -7.32 2.64 -12.93
CA THR A 125 -6.74 3.79 -13.64
C THR A 125 -5.35 3.45 -14.20
N THR A 126 -5.06 4.01 -15.37
CA THR A 126 -3.78 3.94 -16.09
C THR A 126 -2.76 4.86 -15.43
N ARG A 127 -1.60 4.29 -15.05
CA ARG A 127 -0.39 4.93 -14.50
C ARG A 127 -0.52 5.36 -13.03
N TRP A 128 0.28 4.71 -12.18
CA TRP A 128 0.25 4.86 -10.73
C TRP A 128 1.21 5.96 -10.25
N GLU A 129 0.77 6.76 -9.29
CA GLU A 129 1.62 7.63 -8.49
C GLU A 129 1.74 7.01 -7.09
N ILE A 130 2.40 5.85 -6.98
CA ILE A 130 2.80 5.35 -5.66
C ILE A 130 3.87 6.30 -5.15
N ASN A 131 3.51 7.05 -4.12
CA ASN A 131 4.34 8.04 -3.48
C ASN A 131 4.21 7.89 -1.95
N ASP A 132 4.94 8.73 -1.23
CA ASP A 132 5.02 8.77 0.23
C ASP A 132 3.65 8.96 0.92
N LEU A 133 2.61 9.31 0.15
CA LEU A 133 1.23 9.57 0.59
C LEU A 133 0.33 8.33 0.51
N SER A 134 0.86 7.19 0.05
CA SER A 134 0.09 5.96 -0.15
C SER A 134 -0.17 5.16 1.16
N LEU A 135 0.18 5.74 2.32
CA LEU A 135 -0.23 5.29 3.65
C LEU A 135 -1.06 6.40 4.31
N ILE A 136 -2.31 6.10 4.65
CA ILE A 136 -3.24 7.07 5.28
C ILE A 136 -3.37 6.82 6.79
N PRO A 137 -3.50 7.89 7.60
CA PRO A 137 -3.65 9.29 7.20
C PRO A 137 -2.33 9.94 6.81
N VAL A 138 -2.40 10.97 5.96
CA VAL A 138 -1.25 11.78 5.55
C VAL A 138 -1.36 13.12 6.26
N ILE A 139 -0.33 13.48 7.02
CA ILE A 139 -0.22 14.77 7.71
C ILE A 139 0.91 15.57 7.10
N GLU A 140 0.61 16.83 6.78
CA GLU A 140 1.61 17.83 6.44
C GLU A 140 2.37 18.25 7.71
N GLN A 141 3.68 18.07 7.76
CA GLN A 141 4.49 18.65 8.82
C GLN A 141 4.63 20.17 8.61
N PRO A 142 4.36 21.01 9.62
CA PRO A 142 4.66 22.43 9.51
C PRO A 142 6.17 22.65 9.38
N ASP A 143 6.56 23.53 8.45
CA ASP A 143 7.95 23.91 8.19
C ASP A 143 8.61 24.47 9.46
N ASN A 144 9.36 23.62 10.16
CA ASN A 144 10.17 24.05 11.28
C ASN A 144 11.49 24.63 10.75
N ASN A 145 11.52 25.97 10.68
CA ASN A 145 12.71 26.81 10.46
C ASN A 145 13.32 26.79 9.05
N GLY A 146 12.67 27.46 8.09
CA GLY A 146 13.33 28.27 7.02
C GLY A 146 14.43 27.62 6.15
N MET A 147 14.64 26.31 6.20
CA MET A 147 15.75 25.63 5.53
C MET A 147 15.40 24.21 5.06
N SER A 148 14.12 23.85 5.01
CA SER A 148 13.64 22.65 4.31
C SER A 148 12.65 23.09 3.25
N GLN A 149 13.01 22.98 1.97
CA GLN A 149 12.10 23.19 0.83
C GLN A 149 11.16 21.99 0.59
N PHE A 150 11.03 21.10 1.57
CA PHE A 150 10.31 19.85 1.42
C PHE A 150 9.18 19.77 2.45
N SER A 151 7.95 19.88 1.96
CA SER A 151 6.74 19.46 2.67
C SER A 151 6.83 17.95 2.87
N HIS A 152 7.39 17.52 4.00
CA HIS A 152 7.47 16.10 4.35
C HIS A 152 6.10 15.66 4.87
N SER A 153 5.29 15.14 3.97
CA SER A 153 4.09 14.42 4.37
C SER A 153 4.47 13.17 5.16
N THR A 154 3.94 13.04 6.37
CA THR A 154 4.19 11.92 7.29
C THR A 154 2.88 11.20 7.53
N THR A 155 2.92 9.90 7.80
CA THR A 155 1.75 9.21 8.36
C THR A 155 1.85 9.15 9.88
N ILE A 156 0.89 8.53 10.57
CA ILE A 156 0.83 8.50 12.04
C ILE A 156 0.58 7.09 12.55
N VAL A 157 1.21 6.76 13.66
CA VAL A 157 0.81 5.65 14.54
C VAL A 157 0.23 6.22 15.84
N TYR A 158 -0.90 5.67 16.31
CA TYR A 158 -1.51 6.07 17.57
C TYR A 158 -1.26 5.04 18.66
N ILE A 159 -0.88 5.58 19.81
CA ILE A 159 -0.67 4.86 21.05
C ILE A 159 -1.69 5.35 22.06
N PRO A 160 -2.89 4.75 22.13
CA PRO A 160 -3.97 5.21 23.00
C PRO A 160 -3.69 5.00 24.50
N ARG A 161 -2.75 4.12 24.84
CA ARG A 161 -2.37 3.80 26.22
C ARG A 161 -0.86 3.68 26.35
N LYS A 162 -0.33 4.10 27.50
CA LYS A 162 1.09 4.01 27.84
C LYS A 162 1.52 2.56 28.07
N PHE A 163 2.77 2.28 27.72
CA PHE A 163 3.46 1.04 28.01
C PHE A 163 4.42 1.23 29.18
N SER A 164 4.30 0.39 30.19
CA SER A 164 5.19 0.36 31.36
C SER A 164 6.13 -0.82 31.22
N SER A 165 7.43 -0.58 31.38
CA SER A 165 8.43 -1.65 31.36
C SER A 165 8.18 -2.65 32.50
N ILE A 166 8.24 -3.96 32.21
CA ILE A 166 8.15 -5.01 33.23
C ILE A 166 9.49 -5.15 33.98
N HIS A 167 10.60 -4.80 33.32
CA HIS A 167 11.95 -4.86 33.86
C HIS A 167 12.56 -3.45 33.85
N GLU A 168 12.59 -2.79 35.01
CA GLU A 168 12.93 -1.36 35.16
C GLU A 168 14.30 -0.94 34.58
N GLU A 169 15.25 -1.85 34.34
CA GLU A 169 16.64 -1.47 34.03
C GLU A 169 17.14 -1.81 32.62
N ASN A 170 16.42 -2.57 31.78
CA ASN A 170 17.00 -3.06 30.50
C ASN A 170 15.99 -3.37 29.38
N SER A 171 14.79 -2.81 29.41
CA SER A 171 13.83 -3.07 28.32
C SER A 171 14.26 -2.35 27.04
N PRO A 172 14.42 -3.09 25.92
CA PRO A 172 14.74 -2.46 24.64
C PRO A 172 13.51 -1.69 24.12
N PRO A 173 13.71 -0.59 23.38
CA PRO A 173 12.62 0.25 22.92
C PRO A 173 11.65 -0.51 22.00
N ILE A 174 10.35 -0.26 22.14
CA ILE A 174 9.34 -0.81 21.24
C ILE A 174 9.53 -0.19 19.86
N THR A 175 9.70 -1.04 18.85
CA THR A 175 9.92 -0.63 17.46
C THR A 175 8.73 -1.07 16.63
N VAL A 176 8.17 -0.15 15.83
CA VAL A 176 7.12 -0.45 14.84
C VAL A 176 7.74 -0.27 13.45
N ASP A 177 7.77 -1.36 12.70
CA ASP A 177 8.18 -1.39 11.31
C ASP A 177 6.96 -1.65 10.43
N ILE A 178 6.77 -0.80 9.43
CA ILE A 178 5.70 -0.92 8.46
C ILE A 178 6.31 -1.04 7.08
N GLU A 179 5.82 -2.04 6.33
CA GLU A 179 6.20 -2.28 4.95
C GLU A 179 4.95 -2.49 4.10
N TYR A 180 4.88 -1.78 2.98
CA TYR A 180 3.85 -1.97 1.97
C TYR A 180 4.50 -2.18 0.61
N ILE A 181 4.23 -3.31 -0.03
CA ILE A 181 4.78 -3.68 -1.33
C ILE A 181 3.63 -3.82 -2.32
N VAL A 182 3.80 -3.24 -3.50
CA VAL A 182 2.95 -3.43 -4.67
C VAL A 182 3.78 -4.12 -5.74
N PHE A 183 3.35 -5.31 -6.12
CA PHE A 183 3.94 -6.06 -7.21
C PHE A 183 3.20 -5.72 -8.49
N GLY A 184 3.93 -5.13 -9.44
CA GLY A 184 3.42 -4.83 -10.76
C GLY A 184 3.29 -6.09 -11.60
N ASP A 185 2.17 -6.25 -12.32
CA ASP A 185 2.01 -7.29 -13.33
C ASP A 185 2.16 -6.72 -14.74
N ARG A 186 2.30 -7.62 -15.71
CA ARG A 186 2.43 -7.27 -17.12
C ARG A 186 1.07 -6.94 -17.72
N THR A 187 0.94 -5.75 -18.29
CA THR A 187 -0.24 -5.39 -19.10
C THR A 187 0.20 -5.24 -20.56
N GLY A 188 -0.03 -6.29 -21.37
CA GLY A 188 0.42 -6.30 -22.77
C GLY A 188 1.94 -6.33 -22.94
N SER A 189 2.52 -5.30 -23.58
CA SER A 189 3.97 -5.14 -23.77
C SER A 189 4.67 -4.45 -22.61
N ASP A 190 3.92 -3.79 -21.72
CA ASP A 190 4.48 -2.87 -20.75
C ASP A 190 4.62 -3.56 -19.39
N TYR A 191 5.80 -3.39 -18.81
CA TYR A 191 6.15 -3.88 -17.49
C TYR A 191 5.79 -2.81 -16.46
N ILE A 192 5.02 -3.19 -15.44
CA ILE A 192 4.71 -2.34 -14.30
C ILE A 192 5.80 -2.57 -13.25
N ASP A 193 6.47 -1.50 -12.81
CA ASP A 193 7.46 -1.54 -11.74
C ASP A 193 6.85 -2.05 -10.43
N ASP A 194 7.66 -2.71 -9.61
CA ASP A 194 7.27 -2.98 -8.23
C ASP A 194 7.60 -1.76 -7.37
N TYR A 195 6.75 -1.50 -6.38
CA TYR A 195 6.90 -0.39 -5.46
C TYR A 195 6.92 -0.88 -4.03
N GLN A 196 7.65 -0.18 -3.18
CA GLN A 196 7.78 -0.49 -1.78
C GLN A 196 7.80 0.80 -0.96
N LEU A 197 6.96 0.85 0.06
CA LEU A 197 6.98 1.86 1.11
C LEU A 197 7.50 1.21 2.39
N GLN A 198 8.44 1.88 3.05
CA GLN A 198 8.94 1.45 4.36
C GLN A 198 8.96 2.62 5.33
N GLY A 199 8.58 2.35 6.57
CA GLY A 199 8.69 3.29 7.67
C GLY A 199 8.98 2.56 8.98
N THR A 200 9.81 3.18 9.81
CA THR A 200 10.13 2.68 11.15
C THR A 200 9.99 3.80 12.17
N ILE A 201 9.33 3.52 13.28
CA ILE A 201 9.31 4.40 14.46
C ILE A 201 9.71 3.63 15.71
N VAL A 202 10.17 4.41 16.69
CA VAL A 202 10.36 3.95 18.06
C VAL A 202 9.28 4.58 18.92
N ILE A 203 8.53 3.77 19.66
CA ILE A 203 7.56 4.26 20.64
C ILE A 203 8.32 4.60 21.91
N PRO A 204 8.30 5.86 22.38
CA PRO A 204 8.94 6.21 23.64
C PRO A 204 8.23 5.53 24.81
N GLU A 205 8.99 5.21 25.86
CA GLU A 205 8.41 4.74 27.12
C GLU A 205 7.48 5.80 27.71
N ASP A 206 6.42 5.35 28.40
CA ASP A 206 5.42 6.22 29.03
C ASP A 206 4.70 7.20 28.08
N TYR A 207 4.79 6.98 26.77
CA TYR A 207 4.14 7.81 25.76
C TYR A 207 2.72 7.32 25.44
N SER A 208 1.82 8.27 25.24
CA SER A 208 0.51 8.05 24.65
C SER A 208 0.16 9.25 23.76
N GLY A 209 -0.36 8.98 22.57
CA GLY A 209 -0.68 10.01 21.58
C GLY A 209 -0.33 9.59 20.15
N LYS A 210 -0.15 10.60 19.29
CA LYS A 210 0.17 10.49 17.87
C LYS A 210 1.69 10.55 17.65
N ILE A 211 2.26 9.51 17.05
CA ILE A 211 3.67 9.49 16.65
C ILE A 211 3.76 9.62 15.12
N PRO A 212 4.40 10.68 14.59
CA PRO A 212 4.70 10.78 13.17
C PRO A 212 5.58 9.63 12.69
N LEU A 213 5.17 8.99 11.61
CA LEU A 213 5.89 7.95 10.89
C LEU A 213 6.33 8.48 9.52
N ALA A 214 7.63 8.74 9.39
CA ALA A 214 8.23 9.06 8.11
C ALA A 214 8.30 7.78 7.26
N VAL A 215 7.83 7.89 6.01
CA VAL A 215 7.79 6.77 5.06
C VAL A 215 8.70 7.11 3.88
N HIS A 216 9.36 6.08 3.36
CA HIS A 216 10.22 6.21 2.19
C HIS A 216 9.73 5.29 1.09
N ALA A 217 9.53 5.86 -0.10
CA ALA A 217 9.14 5.12 -1.29
C ALA A 217 10.35 4.65 -2.10
N TYR A 218 10.27 3.43 -2.58
CA TYR A 218 11.24 2.76 -3.43
C TYR A 218 10.53 2.13 -4.61
N SER A 219 11.16 2.14 -5.78
CA SER A 219 10.71 1.41 -6.96
C SER A 219 11.79 0.46 -7.43
N ARG A 220 11.37 -0.57 -8.16
CA ARG A 220 12.28 -1.40 -8.94
C ARG A 220 11.63 -1.74 -10.27
N ALA A 221 12.43 -1.76 -11.32
CA ALA A 221 12.02 -2.35 -12.58
C ALA A 221 11.78 -3.86 -12.39
N PRO A 222 10.81 -4.46 -13.10
CA PRO A 222 10.61 -5.90 -13.06
C PRO A 222 11.88 -6.60 -13.55
N ILE A 223 12.32 -7.60 -12.78
CA ILE A 223 13.59 -8.32 -12.87
C ILE A 223 14.18 -8.33 -14.31
N PRO A 224 15.29 -7.63 -14.58
CA PRO A 224 16.09 -7.87 -15.78
C PRO A 224 16.64 -9.30 -15.71
N ARG A 225 16.86 -9.94 -16.86
CA ARG A 225 17.36 -11.34 -17.00
C ARG A 225 18.63 -11.68 -16.20
N ASP A 226 19.29 -10.70 -15.59
CA ASP A 226 20.64 -10.78 -15.03
C ASP A 226 20.67 -11.01 -13.51
N GLY A 227 19.51 -11.14 -12.85
CA GLY A 227 19.38 -11.75 -11.52
C GLY A 227 19.80 -10.91 -10.30
N ASN A 228 20.29 -9.68 -10.48
CA ASN A 228 20.56 -8.78 -9.36
C ASN A 228 19.33 -7.92 -9.03
N ILE A 229 18.87 -7.99 -7.77
CA ILE A 229 17.72 -7.24 -7.25
C ILE A 229 18.24 -5.97 -6.56
N THR A 230 17.83 -4.79 -7.00
CA THR A 230 18.17 -3.52 -6.34
C THR A 230 16.97 -2.59 -6.36
N TRP A 231 16.55 -2.14 -5.18
CA TRP A 231 15.51 -1.13 -5.02
C TRP A 231 16.13 0.27 -5.15
N LEU A 232 15.48 1.13 -5.93
CA LEU A 232 15.88 2.52 -6.12
C LEU A 232 14.94 3.41 -5.32
N ARG A 233 15.49 4.32 -4.51
CA ARG A 233 14.68 5.30 -3.78
C ARG A 233 14.00 6.22 -4.80
N ILE A 234 12.67 6.35 -4.69
CA ILE A 234 11.90 7.29 -5.50
C ILE A 234 12.14 8.67 -4.91
N ASN A 235 12.71 9.58 -5.70
CA ASN A 235 12.69 10.99 -5.33
C ASN A 235 11.31 11.55 -5.70
N PRO A 236 10.65 12.30 -4.81
CA PRO A 236 9.32 12.86 -5.06
C PRO A 236 9.25 13.90 -6.20
N GLU A 237 10.36 14.14 -6.92
CA GLU A 237 10.48 15.15 -7.99
C GLU A 237 10.63 14.56 -9.42
N SER A 238 10.35 13.28 -9.66
CA SER A 238 10.32 12.77 -11.04
C SER A 238 8.95 13.00 -11.68
N PRO A 239 8.84 13.78 -12.77
CA PRO A 239 7.58 14.01 -13.49
C PRO A 239 7.06 12.79 -14.26
#